data_AF-M2YAD0-F1
#
_entry.id   AF-M2YAD0-F1
#
_cell.length_a   1.000
_cell.length_b   1.000
_cell.length_c   1.000
_cell.angle_alpha   90.00
_cell.angle_beta   90.00
_cell.angle_gamma   90.00
#
_symmetry.space_group_name_H-M   'P 1'
#
loop_
_entity.id
_entity.type
_entity.pdbx_description
1 polymer ?
#
loop_
_entity_poly.entity_id
_entity_poly.type
_entity_poly.pdbx_seq_one_letter_code
_entity_poly.pdbx_strand_id
1 'polypeptide(L)'
;MPVRHPHTRDAVWGHLAEVTEALGVGLESCTVDHDSPISAYVALDERLPTHPERDVALLWDEIHGWAVAIETHSGEDLIVLRYLGGETATPRPAQVARFVTAVREDDHSVGQLTPPDFGVLPALNE
;
A
#
# COMPACT_ATOMS: atom_id res chain seq x y z
N MET A 1 -17.55 4.83 10.39
CA MET A 1 -16.43 5.78 10.35
C MET A 1 -15.27 5.12 11.05
N PRO A 2 -14.17 4.78 10.37
CA PRO A 2 -12.97 4.27 11.05
C PRO A 2 -12.51 5.31 12.10
N VAL A 3 -12.10 4.83 13.27
CA VAL A 3 -11.68 5.71 14.37
C VAL A 3 -10.30 6.27 14.03
N ARG A 4 -10.22 7.59 13.81
CA ARG A 4 -8.96 8.28 13.51
C ARG A 4 -8.03 8.21 14.71
N HIS A 5 -6.94 7.46 14.57
CA HIS A 5 -5.83 7.52 15.52
C HIS A 5 -4.70 8.28 14.83
N PRO A 6 -4.32 9.48 15.30
CA PRO A 6 -3.15 10.16 14.75
C PRO A 6 -1.92 9.27 15.01
N HIS A 7 -1.34 8.75 13.93
CA HIS A 7 -0.12 7.97 14.02
C HIS A 7 1.08 8.92 14.11
N THR A 8 1.98 8.66 15.04
CA THR A 8 3.26 9.38 15.09
C THR A 8 4.13 8.89 13.93
N ARG A 9 5.03 9.75 13.41
CA ARG A 9 5.98 9.37 12.34
C ARG A 9 6.74 8.08 12.68
N ASP A 10 7.21 7.98 13.91
CA ASP A 10 7.94 6.82 14.42
C ASP A 10 7.11 5.52 14.38
N ALA A 11 5.82 5.61 14.73
CA ALA A 11 4.91 4.47 14.66
C ALA A 11 4.64 4.03 13.21
N VAL A 12 4.55 4.97 12.27
CA VAL A 12 4.39 4.67 10.84
C VAL A 12 5.63 3.95 10.32
N TRP A 13 6.83 4.49 10.58
CA TRP A 13 8.07 3.85 10.14
C TRP A 13 8.29 2.47 10.77
N GLY A 14 7.92 2.28 12.05
CA GLY A 14 7.95 0.97 12.69
C GLY A 14 7.04 -0.04 11.99
N HIS A 15 5.79 0.34 11.72
CA HIS A 15 4.84 -0.50 11.01
C HIS A 15 5.29 -0.82 9.58
N LEU A 16 5.84 0.16 8.87
CA LEU A 16 6.40 -0.03 7.53
C LEU A 16 7.57 -1.02 7.55
N ALA A 17 8.50 -0.90 8.50
CA ALA A 17 9.61 -1.83 8.63
C ALA A 17 9.14 -3.29 8.83
N GLU A 18 8.15 -3.51 9.68
CA GLU A 18 7.59 -4.85 9.89
C GLU A 18 6.85 -5.37 8.65
N VAL A 19 6.14 -4.51 7.92
CA VAL A 19 5.47 -4.87 6.66
C VAL A 19 6.49 -5.21 5.57
N THR A 20 7.53 -4.40 5.40
CA THR A 20 8.58 -4.66 4.41
C THR A 20 9.33 -5.95 4.70
N GLU A 21 9.61 -6.22 5.99
CA GLU A 21 10.22 -7.48 6.41
C GLU A 21 9.32 -8.68 6.07
N ALA A 22 8.02 -8.59 6.37
CA ALA A 22 7.06 -9.64 6.05
C ALA A 22 6.87 -9.87 4.53
N LEU A 23 7.12 -8.84 3.72
CA LEU A 23 7.08 -8.88 2.26
C LEU A 23 8.43 -9.27 1.63
N GLY A 24 9.51 -9.28 2.39
CA GLY A 24 10.86 -9.52 1.89
C GLY A 24 11.42 -8.38 1.03
N VAL A 25 10.92 -7.16 1.19
CA VAL A 25 11.41 -5.96 0.48
C VAL A 25 12.25 -5.08 1.40
N GLY A 26 13.15 -4.28 0.83
CA GLY A 26 13.96 -3.32 1.59
C GLY A 26 13.12 -2.12 2.05
N LEU A 27 13.47 -1.54 3.20
CA LEU A 27 12.85 -0.29 3.65
C LEU A 27 13.19 0.88 2.71
N GLU A 28 14.27 0.77 1.93
CA GLU A 28 14.61 1.73 0.86
C GLU A 28 13.56 1.81 -0.26
N SER A 29 12.69 0.80 -0.38
CA SER A 29 11.56 0.79 -1.32
C SER A 29 10.34 1.55 -0.78
N CYS A 30 10.43 2.10 0.44
CA CYS A 30 9.35 2.88 1.06
C CYS A 30 9.57 4.39 0.89
N THR A 31 8.52 5.07 0.44
CA THR A 31 8.40 6.52 0.49
C THR A 31 7.24 6.89 1.40
N VAL A 32 7.47 7.84 2.32
CA VAL A 32 6.43 8.34 3.23
C VAL A 32 6.20 9.82 2.96
N ASP A 33 4.97 10.15 2.56
CA ASP A 33 4.48 11.53 2.58
C ASP A 33 3.91 11.84 3.96
N HIS A 34 4.38 12.95 4.52
CA HIS A 34 4.07 13.36 5.89
C HIS A 34 3.06 14.51 5.95
N ASP A 35 2.45 14.87 4.82
CA ASP A 35 1.29 15.74 4.84
C ASP A 35 0.11 15.01 5.52
N SER A 36 -0.95 15.73 5.87
CA SER A 36 -2.10 15.10 6.55
C SER A 36 -3.20 14.90 5.51
N PRO A 37 -3.59 13.65 5.17
CA PRO A 37 -3.23 12.40 5.85
C PRO A 37 -1.84 11.85 5.52
N ILE A 38 -1.14 11.32 6.53
CA ILE A 38 0.14 10.63 6.31
C ILE A 38 -0.13 9.46 5.38
N SER A 39 0.66 9.36 4.33
CA SER A 39 0.56 8.29 3.35
C SER A 39 1.93 7.70 3.07
N ALA A 40 1.94 6.44 2.65
CA ALA A 40 3.14 5.73 2.32
C ALA A 40 2.94 4.91 1.05
N TYR A 41 4.04 4.75 0.33
CA TYR A 41 4.18 3.99 -0.88
C TYR A 41 5.31 2.99 -0.69
N VAL A 42 5.09 1.73 -1.04
CA VAL A 42 6.13 0.70 -1.03
C VAL A 42 6.19 0.05 -2.40
N ALA A 43 7.31 0.21 -3.11
CA ALA A 43 7.54 -0.49 -4.36
C ALA A 43 7.75 -1.99 -4.08
N LEU A 44 7.04 -2.84 -4.84
CA LEU A 44 7.22 -4.30 -4.81
C LEU A 44 8.00 -4.72 -6.05
N ASP A 45 9.12 -5.43 -5.86
CA ASP A 45 10.00 -5.89 -6.96
C ASP A 45 9.30 -6.87 -7.92
N GLU A 46 8.30 -7.58 -7.41
CA GLU A 46 7.61 -8.62 -8.15
C GLU A 46 6.35 -8.12 -8.88
N ARG A 47 6.20 -8.54 -10.13
CA ARG A 47 5.09 -8.17 -11.02
C ARG A 47 3.85 -9.07 -10.88
N LEU A 48 2.68 -8.54 -11.24
CA LEU A 48 1.45 -9.33 -11.30
C LEU A 48 1.33 -10.05 -12.64
N PRO A 49 0.88 -11.32 -12.67
CA PRO A 49 0.69 -12.06 -13.92
C PRO A 49 -0.37 -11.43 -14.84
N THR A 50 -1.34 -10.71 -14.28
CA THR A 50 -2.34 -9.93 -15.03
C THR A 50 -1.78 -8.64 -15.64
N HIS A 51 -0.67 -8.12 -15.10
CA HIS A 51 -0.02 -6.88 -15.53
C HIS A 51 1.52 -7.02 -15.55
N PRO A 52 2.08 -7.88 -16.43
CA PRO A 52 3.51 -8.24 -16.40
C PRO A 52 4.47 -7.11 -16.82
N GLU A 53 3.92 -6.02 -17.34
CA GLU A 53 4.65 -4.82 -17.80
C GLU A 53 4.49 -3.64 -16.84
N ARG A 54 3.86 -3.82 -15.68
CA ARG A 54 3.67 -2.75 -14.69
C ARG A 54 4.31 -3.12 -13.37
N ASP A 55 4.95 -2.13 -12.78
CA ASP A 55 5.44 -2.22 -11.42
C ASP A 55 4.27 -2.17 -10.45
N VAL A 56 4.41 -2.93 -9.37
CA VAL A 56 3.37 -3.13 -8.38
C VAL A 56 3.78 -2.36 -7.15
N ALA A 57 2.83 -1.65 -6.59
CA ALA A 57 3.03 -0.84 -5.42
C ALA A 57 2.02 -1.17 -4.35
N LEU A 58 2.44 -1.01 -3.11
CA LEU A 58 1.58 -1.08 -1.96
C LEU A 58 1.41 0.33 -1.39
N LEU A 59 0.18 0.81 -1.37
CA LEU A 59 -0.22 2.13 -0.88
C LEU A 59 -0.79 2.00 0.52
N TRP A 60 -0.50 2.99 1.35
CA TRP A 60 -1.05 3.14 2.68
C TRP A 60 -1.43 4.59 2.95
N ASP A 61 -2.54 4.83 3.65
CA ASP A 61 -2.80 6.12 4.28
C ASP A 61 -3.41 5.96 5.67
N GLU A 62 -3.26 6.98 6.53
CA GLU A 62 -3.70 6.95 7.93
C GLU A 62 -5.21 6.73 8.12
N ILE A 63 -6.02 6.97 7.09
CA ILE A 63 -7.48 6.94 7.13
C ILE A 63 -8.00 5.59 6.63
N HIS A 64 -7.47 5.11 5.50
CA HIS A 64 -7.98 3.94 4.81
C HIS A 64 -7.09 2.70 5.01
N GLY A 65 -5.82 2.86 5.30
CA GLY A 65 -4.89 1.73 5.39
C GLY A 65 -4.44 1.26 4.01
N TRP A 66 -4.37 -0.06 3.81
CA TRP A 66 -3.58 -0.65 2.74
C TRP A 66 -4.34 -0.94 1.43
N ALA A 67 -3.71 -0.66 0.30
CA ALA A 67 -4.17 -1.04 -1.04
C ALA A 67 -3.00 -1.48 -1.93
N VAL A 68 -3.24 -2.42 -2.84
CA VAL A 68 -2.32 -2.75 -3.93
C VAL A 68 -2.70 -1.94 -5.16
N ALA A 69 -1.70 -1.28 -5.74
CA ALA A 69 -1.82 -0.53 -6.97
C ALA A 69 -0.77 -0.98 -7.99
N ILE A 70 -0.99 -0.62 -9.25
CA ILE A 70 0.03 -0.70 -10.30
C ILE A 70 0.40 0.70 -10.75
N GLU A 71 1.68 0.92 -11.00
CA GLU A 71 2.14 2.14 -11.67
C GLU A 71 1.66 2.13 -13.11
N THR A 72 1.30 3.30 -13.63
CA THR A 72 1.09 3.49 -15.07
C THR A 72 2.40 3.88 -15.74
N HIS A 73 2.49 3.76 -17.06
CA HIS A 73 3.72 4.05 -17.82
C HIS A 73 4.30 5.46 -17.64
N SER A 74 3.53 6.40 -17.08
CA SER A 74 4.00 7.75 -16.82
C SER A 74 4.71 7.89 -15.46
N GLY A 75 4.67 6.87 -14.58
CA GLY A 75 5.19 6.95 -13.20
C GLY A 75 4.41 7.89 -12.28
N GLU A 76 3.51 8.71 -12.84
CA GLU A 76 2.75 9.75 -12.12
C GLU A 76 1.38 9.26 -11.64
N ASP A 77 0.79 8.26 -12.28
CA ASP A 77 -0.53 7.73 -11.95
C ASP A 77 -0.43 6.29 -11.45
N LEU A 78 -1.07 6.03 -10.30
CA LEU A 78 -1.24 4.71 -9.71
C LEU A 78 -2.69 4.26 -9.86
N ILE A 79 -2.90 3.03 -10.33
CA ILE A 79 -4.23 2.43 -10.41
C ILE A 79 -4.39 1.42 -9.28
N VAL A 80 -5.26 1.72 -8.33
CA VAL A 80 -5.59 0.78 -7.25
C VAL A 80 -6.35 -0.42 -7.80
N LEU A 81 -5.79 -1.61 -7.59
CA LEU A 81 -6.38 -2.89 -8.03
C LEU A 81 -7.24 -3.52 -6.94
N ARG A 82 -6.75 -3.51 -5.71
CA ARG A 82 -7.42 -4.13 -4.55
C ARG A 82 -7.11 -3.33 -3.30
N TYR A 83 -8.10 -3.21 -2.44
CA TYR A 83 -8.02 -2.56 -1.15
C TYR A 83 -8.20 -3.58 -0.03
N LEU A 84 -7.32 -3.62 0.97
CA LEU A 84 -7.41 -4.58 2.07
C LEU A 84 -8.66 -4.32 2.91
N GLY A 85 -8.91 -3.05 3.24
CA GLY A 85 -9.94 -2.65 4.19
C GLY A 85 -9.72 -3.18 5.60
N GLY A 86 -10.69 -2.91 6.47
CA GLY A 86 -10.65 -3.36 7.87
C GLY A 86 -10.97 -2.22 8.85
N GLU A 87 -10.82 -2.53 10.12
CA GLU A 87 -11.16 -1.61 11.23
C GLU A 87 -10.01 -0.64 11.57
N THR A 88 -8.79 -0.96 11.14
CA THR A 88 -7.57 -0.18 11.42
C THR A 88 -6.75 0.04 10.15
N ALA A 89 -6.15 1.23 10.03
CA ALA A 89 -5.19 1.54 8.98
C ALA A 89 -3.89 0.74 9.13
N THR A 90 -3.52 0.33 10.35
CA THR A 90 -2.29 -0.43 10.66
C THR A 90 -2.64 -1.86 11.11
N PRO A 91 -3.11 -2.75 10.20
CA PRO A 91 -3.33 -4.15 10.51
C PRO A 91 -2.00 -4.87 10.75
N ARG A 92 -2.04 -6.12 11.23
CA ARG A 92 -0.80 -6.89 11.44
C ARG A 92 -0.02 -7.05 10.12
N PRO A 93 1.33 -6.98 10.14
CA PRO A 93 2.16 -7.13 8.94
C PRO A 93 1.87 -8.41 8.14
N ALA A 94 1.66 -9.54 8.82
CA ALA A 94 1.29 -10.81 8.19
C ALA A 94 -0.05 -10.76 7.44
N GLN A 95 -0.98 -9.90 7.84
CA GLN A 95 -2.24 -9.69 7.12
C GLN A 95 -2.01 -8.93 5.81
N VAL A 96 -1.11 -7.94 5.83
CA VAL A 96 -0.70 -7.20 4.63
C VAL A 96 0.04 -8.11 3.66
N ALA A 97 1.00 -8.91 4.16
CA ALA A 97 1.72 -9.89 3.34
C ALA A 97 0.78 -10.91 2.69
N ARG A 98 -0.15 -11.51 3.47
CA ARG A 98 -1.17 -12.43 2.93
C ARG A 98 -2.04 -11.77 1.88
N PHE A 99 -2.41 -10.51 2.10
CA PHE A 99 -3.20 -9.75 1.14
C PHE A 99 -2.44 -9.56 -0.18
N VAL A 100 -1.18 -9.15 -0.14
CA VAL A 100 -0.33 -9.04 -1.34
C VAL A 100 -0.24 -10.38 -2.07
N THR A 101 0.01 -11.49 -1.36
CA THR A 101 0.00 -12.83 -1.96
C THR A 101 -1.35 -13.15 -2.61
N ALA A 102 -2.47 -12.85 -1.96
CA ALA A 102 -3.78 -13.09 -2.55
C ALA A 102 -4.00 -12.27 -3.85
N VAL A 103 -3.52 -11.02 -3.90
CA VAL A 103 -3.57 -10.23 -5.14
C VAL A 103 -2.72 -10.85 -6.25
N ARG A 104 -1.54 -11.40 -5.91
CA ARG A 104 -0.66 -12.10 -6.86
C ARG A 104 -1.29 -13.35 -7.46
N GLU A 105 -1.92 -14.16 -6.62
CA GLU A 105 -2.60 -15.40 -7.01
C GLU A 105 -3.98 -15.15 -7.67
N ASP A 106 -4.35 -13.89 -7.85
CA ASP A 106 -5.67 -13.46 -8.29
C ASP A 106 -6.84 -14.01 -7.45
N ASP A 107 -6.62 -14.18 -6.14
CA ASP A 107 -7.66 -14.61 -5.20
C ASP A 107 -8.55 -13.42 -4.79
N HIS A 108 -9.73 -13.35 -5.42
CA HIS A 108 -10.74 -12.31 -5.17
C HIS A 108 -11.48 -12.46 -3.84
N SER A 109 -11.21 -13.50 -3.05
CA SER A 109 -11.80 -13.65 -1.72
C SER A 109 -11.18 -12.75 -0.66
N VAL A 110 -10.02 -12.13 -0.95
CA VAL A 110 -9.29 -11.24 -0.04
C VAL A 110 -9.27 -9.82 -0.58
N GLY A 111 -9.69 -8.88 0.27
CA GLY A 111 -9.77 -7.46 -0.07
C GLY A 111 -11.04 -7.07 -0.83
N GLN A 112 -11.08 -5.84 -1.31
CA GLN A 112 -12.22 -5.19 -1.93
C GLN A 112 -11.78 -4.52 -3.24
N LEU A 113 -12.63 -4.60 -4.27
CA LEU A 113 -12.36 -4.00 -5.59
C LEU A 113 -12.73 -2.52 -5.67
N THR A 114 -13.51 -2.02 -4.70
CA THR A 114 -13.87 -0.60 -4.63
C THR A 114 -12.95 0.06 -3.59
N PRO A 115 -11.88 0.73 -4.02
CA PRO A 115 -11.04 1.47 -3.09
C PRO A 115 -11.78 2.71 -2.59
N PRO A 116 -11.46 3.18 -1.37
CA PRO A 116 -11.74 4.55 -0.98
C PRO A 116 -10.91 5.54 -1.82
N ASP A 117 -11.24 6.82 -1.73
CA ASP A 117 -10.47 7.89 -2.36
C ASP A 117 -9.14 8.05 -1.62
N PHE A 118 -8.10 7.37 -2.11
CA PHE A 118 -6.72 7.60 -1.70
C PHE A 118 -6.33 8.95 -2.29
N GLY A 119 -6.06 9.94 -1.44
CA GLY A 119 -5.58 11.25 -1.91
C GLY A 119 -4.40 11.07 -2.86
N VAL A 120 -4.36 11.86 -3.93
CA VAL A 120 -3.28 11.79 -4.93
C VAL A 120 -1.95 12.01 -4.22
N LEU A 121 -1.09 10.99 -4.17
CA LEU A 121 0.31 11.15 -3.76
C LEU A 121 0.93 12.17 -4.72
N PRO A 122 1.53 13.28 -4.24
CA PRO A 122 2.25 14.16 -5.14
C PRO A 122 3.34 13.34 -5.82
N ALA A 123 3.35 13.38 -7.15
CA ALA A 123 4.27 12.64 -8.00
C ALA A 123 5.69 12.72 -7.44
N LEU A 124 6.39 11.58 -7.41
CA LEU A 124 7.80 11.48 -7.08
C LEU A 124 8.61 12.30 -8.10
N ASN A 125 8.70 13.61 -7.87
CA ASN A 125 9.50 14.50 -8.68
C ASN A 125 10.89 14.58 -8.06
N GLU A 126 11.82 13.75 -8.53
CA GLU A 126 13.23 14.08 -8.76
C GLU A 126 13.98 12.99 -9.54
#